data_AF-A0A935CQH8-F1
#
_entry.id   AF-A0A935CQH8-F1
#
_cell.length_a   1.000
_cell.length_b   1.000
_cell.length_c   1.000
_cell.angle_alpha   90.00
_cell.angle_beta   90.00
_cell.angle_gamma   90.00
#
_symmetry.space_group_name_H-M   'P 1'
#
loop_
_entity.id
_entity.type
_entity.pdbx_description
1 polymer ?
#
loop_
_entity_poly.entity_id
_entity_poly.type
_entity_poly.pdbx_seq_one_letter_code
_entity_poly.pdbx_strand_id
1 'polypeptide(L)'
;MQRYRDLYQTQLTAPTYLSIGNFDGVHAGHQALLQQMLAAAHLAGAQAGILTFDPHPREVLRPDQPSPSLSTLDERLALLEALGLDFVVVQPFSRATAQVTATEFATLLVNRLHVRELWVGPDFALGHKRQGTVSFLQEIGARLGFTVQVASTFWQDGHEVRSGAIRSLIESGDVRTAARLLGHPYTLTGVVVKGDQRGATIGFPTANLAVAANRLLPANGVYATWVVLPWERRAAVTNIGVRPTFSGQGRSIEAHILDFSGDLYGQSFALEFVQRLRPEQRFDGIEALIAQIRVDAAQARALLTFAAEDAGHSLIYEELEHTADWAVRIFGRDLPTLFAHAGETLFRLIQTPFAAPPQVTRQVQVEGADLEMLLVRWLQELLYLMETEGELYTQFSIEALTPPAGAEPARLTATVAGIRGRSDRSPIKAVTYHDLSVSQTDDGWQATVLFDT
;
A
#
# COMPACT_ATOMS: atom_id res chain seq x y z
N MET A 1 7.59 -4.07 -14.50
CA MET A 1 6.92 -5.27 -15.03
C MET A 1 6.67 -5.15 -16.54
N GLN A 2 7.00 -6.16 -17.35
CA GLN A 2 6.70 -6.19 -18.79
C GLN A 2 5.20 -6.41 -19.04
N ARG A 3 4.61 -5.69 -20.00
CA ARG A 3 3.17 -5.77 -20.28
C ARG A 3 2.93 -6.29 -21.69
N TYR A 4 2.21 -7.40 -21.78
CA TYR A 4 1.79 -8.02 -23.02
C TYR A 4 0.29 -7.92 -23.19
N ARG A 5 -0.13 -7.69 -24.43
CA ARG A 5 -1.53 -7.77 -24.81
C ARG A 5 -1.67 -8.97 -25.73
N ASP A 6 -2.69 -9.78 -25.48
CA ASP A 6 -3.02 -10.95 -26.29
C ASP A 6 -1.96 -12.08 -26.25
N LEU A 7 -2.30 -13.17 -25.56
CA LEU A 7 -1.54 -14.42 -25.48
C LEU A 7 -1.22 -14.98 -26.87
N TYR A 8 -2.11 -14.79 -27.85
CA TYR A 8 -1.90 -15.33 -29.19
C TYR A 8 -0.76 -14.64 -29.94
N GLN A 9 -0.36 -13.43 -29.53
CA GLN A 9 0.71 -12.64 -30.13
C GLN A 9 1.96 -12.56 -29.24
N THR A 10 1.89 -13.11 -28.04
CA THR A 10 2.98 -13.10 -27.07
C THR A 10 3.83 -14.35 -27.25
N GLN A 11 5.15 -14.19 -27.25
CA GLN A 11 6.10 -15.30 -27.24
C GLN A 11 7.22 -15.00 -26.25
N LEU A 12 7.23 -15.74 -25.15
CA LEU A 12 8.36 -15.74 -24.21
C LEU A 12 9.29 -16.89 -24.58
N THR A 13 10.55 -16.82 -24.15
CA THR A 13 11.57 -17.85 -24.40
C THR A 13 12.11 -18.48 -23.12
N ALA A 14 12.06 -17.75 -22.00
CA ALA A 14 12.41 -18.27 -20.69
C ALA A 14 11.28 -19.13 -20.10
N PRO A 15 11.58 -20.12 -19.25
CA PRO A 15 10.58 -20.82 -18.45
C PRO A 15 9.79 -19.84 -17.59
N THR A 16 8.49 -20.09 -17.43
CA THR A 16 7.62 -19.21 -16.63
C THR A 16 6.85 -19.95 -15.54
N TYR A 17 6.62 -19.22 -14.46
CA TYR A 17 5.70 -19.56 -13.38
C TYR A 17 4.54 -18.59 -13.52
N LEU A 18 3.36 -19.14 -13.77
CA LEU A 18 2.20 -18.35 -14.18
C LEU A 18 1.07 -18.52 -13.19
N SER A 19 0.45 -17.41 -12.80
CA SER A 19 -0.89 -17.44 -12.19
C SER A 19 -1.93 -16.86 -13.14
N ILE A 20 -3.15 -17.37 -13.07
CA ILE A 20 -4.24 -16.94 -13.95
C ILE A 20 -5.42 -16.53 -13.10
N GLY A 21 -5.96 -15.35 -13.36
CA GLY A 21 -7.09 -14.86 -12.59
C GLY A 21 -7.46 -13.42 -12.89
N ASN A 22 -8.59 -13.01 -12.31
CA ASN A 22 -9.05 -11.63 -12.40
C ASN A 22 -8.40 -10.74 -11.34
N PHE A 23 -7.83 -11.32 -10.26
CA PHE A 23 -7.14 -10.60 -9.19
C PHE A 23 -7.84 -9.30 -8.75
N ASP A 24 -9.17 -9.30 -8.69
CA ASP A 24 -9.93 -8.07 -8.42
C ASP A 24 -9.65 -7.60 -6.99
N GLY A 25 -9.11 -6.37 -6.88
CA GLY A 25 -8.62 -5.77 -5.65
C GLY A 25 -7.29 -6.32 -5.12
N VAL A 26 -6.63 -7.28 -5.79
CA VAL A 26 -5.31 -7.86 -5.41
C VAL A 26 -5.18 -8.09 -3.89
N HIS A 27 -6.21 -8.69 -3.29
CA HIS A 27 -6.29 -8.86 -1.84
C HIS A 27 -5.16 -9.72 -1.24
N ALA A 28 -5.04 -9.75 0.09
CA ALA A 28 -3.95 -10.42 0.80
C ALA A 28 -3.75 -11.90 0.38
N GLY A 29 -4.85 -12.63 0.14
CA GLY A 29 -4.76 -14.00 -0.41
C GLY A 29 -4.13 -14.10 -1.81
N HIS A 30 -4.38 -13.13 -2.70
CA HIS A 30 -3.71 -13.07 -4.00
C HIS A 30 -2.23 -12.73 -3.82
N GLN A 31 -1.91 -11.77 -2.95
CA GLN A 31 -0.53 -11.37 -2.67
C GLN A 31 0.28 -12.54 -2.12
N ALA A 32 -0.27 -13.29 -1.17
CA ALA A 32 0.39 -14.47 -0.60
C ALA A 32 0.66 -15.55 -1.66
N LEU A 33 -0.31 -15.86 -2.54
CA LEU A 33 -0.13 -16.79 -3.65
C LEU A 33 1.00 -16.32 -4.58
N LEU A 34 0.97 -15.04 -4.98
CA LEU A 34 1.92 -14.48 -5.93
C LEU A 34 3.33 -14.37 -5.34
N GLN A 35 3.46 -14.04 -4.05
CA GLN A 35 4.75 -14.01 -3.35
C GLN A 35 5.39 -15.40 -3.27
N GLN A 36 4.62 -16.44 -2.99
CA GLN A 36 5.11 -17.82 -3.02
C GLN A 36 5.55 -18.24 -4.43
N MET A 37 4.75 -17.90 -5.45
CA MET A 37 5.08 -18.16 -6.85
C MET A 37 6.37 -17.43 -7.27
N LEU A 38 6.52 -16.16 -6.89
CA LEU A 38 7.71 -15.34 -7.16
C LEU A 38 8.96 -15.96 -6.56
N ALA A 39 8.90 -16.34 -5.28
CA ALA A 39 10.01 -16.99 -4.60
C ALA A 39 10.42 -18.30 -5.29
N ALA A 40 9.44 -19.12 -5.68
CA ALA A 40 9.70 -20.38 -6.39
C ALA A 40 10.29 -20.15 -7.79
N ALA A 41 9.77 -19.19 -8.54
CA ALA A 41 10.25 -18.85 -9.89
C ALA A 41 11.70 -18.37 -9.86
N HIS A 42 12.01 -17.43 -8.96
CA HIS A 42 13.36 -16.87 -8.84
C HIS A 42 14.38 -17.93 -8.41
N LEU A 43 14.01 -18.82 -7.48
CA LEU A 43 14.87 -19.93 -7.08
C LEU A 43 15.17 -20.88 -8.26
N ALA A 44 14.21 -21.06 -9.17
CA ALA A 44 14.35 -21.88 -10.36
C ALA A 44 14.98 -21.13 -11.56
N GLY A 45 15.34 -19.86 -11.43
CA GLY A 45 15.81 -19.01 -12.54
C GLY A 45 14.76 -18.80 -13.64
N ALA A 46 13.47 -18.89 -13.29
CA ALA A 46 12.33 -18.70 -14.16
C ALA A 46 11.69 -17.32 -13.96
N GLN A 47 10.92 -16.86 -14.95
CA GLN A 47 10.14 -15.61 -14.84
C GLN A 47 8.79 -15.88 -14.15
N ALA A 48 8.39 -14.98 -13.26
CA ALA A 48 7.09 -14.99 -12.60
C ALA A 48 6.15 -13.96 -13.24
N GLY A 49 4.97 -14.41 -13.66
CA GLY A 49 4.00 -13.50 -14.25
C GLY A 49 2.57 -13.94 -14.04
N ILE A 50 1.65 -13.09 -14.49
CA ILE A 50 0.22 -13.40 -14.46
C ILE A 50 -0.42 -13.27 -15.83
N LEU A 51 -1.50 -14.02 -16.03
CA LEU A 51 -2.45 -13.79 -17.11
C LEU A 51 -3.79 -13.34 -16.50
N THR A 52 -4.26 -12.18 -16.93
CA THR A 52 -5.56 -11.62 -16.56
C THR A 52 -6.39 -11.28 -17.79
N PHE A 53 -7.64 -10.87 -17.58
CA PHE A 53 -8.62 -10.66 -18.64
C PHE A 53 -9.18 -9.25 -18.59
N ASP A 54 -9.34 -8.65 -19.78
CA ASP A 54 -10.00 -7.37 -19.97
C ASP A 54 -10.86 -7.38 -21.25
N PRO A 55 -12.15 -7.03 -21.21
CA PRO A 55 -12.96 -6.76 -20.01
C PRO A 55 -13.09 -8.00 -19.12
N HIS A 56 -13.62 -7.84 -17.91
CA HIS A 56 -13.74 -8.95 -16.97
C HIS A 56 -14.67 -10.04 -17.55
N PRO A 57 -14.33 -11.35 -17.46
CA PRO A 57 -15.11 -12.43 -18.09
C PRO A 57 -16.60 -12.41 -17.73
N ARG A 58 -16.91 -12.07 -16.48
CA ARG A 58 -18.29 -11.93 -16.00
C ARG A 58 -19.05 -10.78 -16.68
N GLU A 59 -18.41 -9.66 -17.02
CA GLU A 59 -19.08 -8.55 -17.72
C GLU A 59 -19.52 -8.98 -19.13
N VAL A 60 -18.72 -9.83 -19.79
CA VAL A 60 -19.05 -10.37 -21.13
C VAL A 60 -20.10 -11.49 -21.07
N LEU A 61 -20.00 -12.37 -20.06
CA LEU A 61 -20.86 -13.55 -19.94
C LEU A 61 -22.19 -13.28 -19.23
N ARG A 62 -22.23 -12.25 -18.39
CA ARG A 62 -23.39 -11.86 -17.57
C ARG A 62 -23.58 -10.32 -17.60
N PRO A 63 -23.79 -9.72 -18.78
CA PRO A 63 -23.98 -8.27 -18.90
C PRO A 63 -25.18 -7.76 -18.09
N ASP A 64 -26.21 -8.60 -17.91
CA ASP A 64 -27.42 -8.26 -17.15
C ASP A 64 -27.25 -8.38 -15.62
N GLN A 65 -26.09 -8.83 -15.14
CA GLN A 65 -25.78 -8.96 -13.70
C GLN A 65 -24.48 -8.21 -13.36
N PRO A 66 -24.48 -6.88 -13.45
CA PRO A 66 -23.30 -6.06 -13.18
C PRO A 66 -22.79 -6.37 -11.76
N SER A 67 -21.48 -6.55 -11.64
CA SER A 67 -20.78 -6.66 -10.37
C SER A 67 -19.78 -5.53 -10.33
N PRO A 68 -19.93 -4.55 -9.42
CA PRO A 68 -18.93 -3.52 -9.26
C PRO A 68 -17.55 -4.13 -8.95
N SER A 69 -16.52 -3.56 -9.55
CA SER A 69 -15.13 -4.01 -9.41
C SER A 69 -14.45 -3.32 -8.24
N LEU A 70 -13.63 -4.07 -7.49
CA LEU A 70 -12.84 -3.51 -6.40
C LEU A 70 -11.77 -2.54 -6.94
N SER A 71 -11.17 -2.86 -8.09
CA SER A 71 -10.13 -2.07 -8.75
C SER A 71 -10.39 -1.94 -10.27
N THR A 72 -9.94 -0.86 -10.90
CA THR A 72 -9.80 -0.81 -12.36
C THR A 72 -8.69 -1.76 -12.83
N LEU A 73 -8.57 -1.97 -14.16
CA LEU A 73 -7.41 -2.66 -14.71
C LEU A 73 -6.10 -1.94 -14.34
N ASP A 74 -6.04 -0.62 -14.50
CA ASP A 74 -4.82 0.15 -14.25
C ASP A 74 -4.39 0.09 -12.78
N GLU A 75 -5.33 0.22 -11.84
CA GLU A 75 -5.05 0.07 -10.40
C GLU A 75 -4.58 -1.34 -10.06
N ARG A 76 -5.24 -2.35 -10.63
CA ARG A 76 -4.86 -3.76 -10.45
C ARG A 76 -3.44 -4.00 -10.97
N LEU A 77 -3.11 -3.47 -12.15
CA LEU A 77 -1.76 -3.58 -12.72
C LEU A 77 -0.72 -2.88 -11.85
N ALA A 78 -1.02 -1.71 -11.28
CA ALA A 78 -0.12 -1.01 -10.36
C ALA A 78 0.13 -1.83 -9.07
N LEU A 79 -0.91 -2.42 -8.48
CA LEU A 79 -0.79 -3.29 -7.31
C LEU A 79 0.05 -4.53 -7.61
N LEU A 80 -0.18 -5.16 -8.76
CA LEU A 80 0.58 -6.33 -9.22
C LEU A 80 2.05 -6.00 -9.51
N GLU A 81 2.32 -4.83 -10.08
CA GLU A 81 3.67 -4.34 -10.35
C GLU A 81 4.45 -4.13 -9.04
N ALA A 82 3.80 -3.59 -8.01
CA ALA A 82 4.40 -3.39 -6.69
C ALA A 82 4.80 -4.71 -5.99
N LEU A 83 4.21 -5.85 -6.37
CA LEU A 83 4.62 -7.17 -5.88
C LEU A 83 5.91 -7.70 -6.51
N GLY A 84 6.41 -7.05 -7.57
CA GLY A 84 7.66 -7.45 -8.23
C GLY A 84 7.50 -8.51 -9.33
N LEU A 85 6.32 -8.60 -9.97
CA LEU A 85 6.11 -9.49 -11.11
C LEU A 85 6.97 -9.09 -12.33
N ASP A 86 7.52 -10.09 -13.02
CA ASP A 86 8.31 -9.89 -14.23
C ASP A 86 7.43 -9.46 -15.41
N PHE A 87 6.25 -10.09 -15.56
CA PHE A 87 5.34 -9.80 -16.65
C PHE A 87 3.86 -9.97 -16.32
N VAL A 88 3.02 -9.33 -17.13
CA VAL A 88 1.57 -9.53 -17.17
C VAL A 88 1.10 -9.70 -18.61
N VAL A 89 0.22 -10.67 -18.84
CA VAL A 89 -0.55 -10.80 -20.08
C VAL A 89 -1.98 -10.36 -19.80
N VAL A 90 -2.40 -9.26 -20.44
CA VAL A 90 -3.80 -8.82 -20.43
C VAL A 90 -4.48 -9.40 -21.67
N GLN A 91 -5.19 -10.52 -21.50
CA GLN A 91 -5.87 -11.23 -22.57
C GLN A 91 -7.23 -10.57 -22.85
N PRO A 92 -7.50 -10.13 -24.11
CA PRO A 92 -8.83 -9.72 -24.50
C PRO A 92 -9.86 -10.83 -24.28
N PHE A 93 -10.89 -10.56 -23.48
CA PHE A 93 -11.97 -11.51 -23.24
C PHE A 93 -13.17 -11.19 -24.11
N SER A 94 -13.67 -12.22 -24.79
CA SER A 94 -14.83 -12.12 -25.67
C SER A 94 -15.66 -13.40 -25.60
N ARG A 95 -16.85 -13.40 -26.21
CA ARG A 95 -17.62 -14.63 -26.37
C ARG A 95 -16.86 -15.70 -27.16
N ALA A 96 -16.01 -15.31 -28.11
CA ALA A 96 -15.15 -16.23 -28.84
C ALA A 96 -14.07 -16.83 -27.92
N THR A 97 -13.38 -15.99 -27.13
CA THR A 97 -12.42 -16.45 -26.11
C THR A 97 -13.05 -17.42 -25.12
N ALA A 98 -14.32 -17.20 -24.75
CA ALA A 98 -15.06 -18.07 -23.83
C ALA A 98 -15.38 -19.46 -24.40
N GLN A 99 -15.28 -19.68 -25.72
CA GLN A 99 -15.46 -20.99 -26.35
C GLN A 99 -14.17 -21.82 -26.39
N VAL A 100 -13.01 -21.23 -26.08
CA VAL A 100 -11.73 -21.93 -26.08
C VAL A 100 -11.75 -23.02 -24.99
N THR A 101 -11.43 -24.25 -25.37
CA THR A 101 -11.39 -25.38 -24.44
C THR A 101 -10.21 -25.26 -23.48
N ALA A 102 -10.28 -25.96 -22.34
CA ALA A 102 -9.16 -25.98 -21.38
C ALA A 102 -7.89 -26.60 -21.98
N THR A 103 -8.05 -27.60 -22.85
CA THR A 103 -6.92 -28.25 -23.55
C THR A 103 -6.22 -27.29 -24.51
N GLU A 104 -6.97 -26.60 -25.35
CA GLU A 104 -6.42 -25.60 -26.28
C GLU A 104 -5.72 -24.48 -25.51
N PHE A 105 -6.36 -23.99 -24.44
CA PHE A 105 -5.79 -22.93 -23.63
C PHE A 105 -4.50 -23.37 -22.93
N ALA A 106 -4.48 -24.54 -22.28
CA ALA A 106 -3.27 -25.07 -21.65
C ALA A 106 -2.13 -25.29 -22.66
N THR A 107 -2.45 -25.77 -23.87
CA THR A 107 -1.47 -25.94 -24.94
C THR A 107 -0.88 -24.60 -25.39
N LEU A 108 -1.71 -23.55 -25.49
CA LEU A 108 -1.25 -22.19 -25.79
C LEU A 108 -0.32 -21.66 -24.70
N LEU A 109 -0.63 -21.87 -23.42
CA LEU A 109 0.22 -21.43 -22.31
C LEU A 109 1.63 -22.03 -22.39
N VAL A 110 1.74 -23.33 -22.64
CA VAL A 110 3.04 -24.00 -22.78
C VAL A 110 3.78 -23.50 -24.03
N ASN A 111 3.12 -23.45 -25.18
CA ASN A 111 3.78 -23.10 -26.44
C ASN A 111 4.18 -21.63 -26.55
N ARG A 112 3.40 -20.73 -25.93
CA ARG A 112 3.61 -19.27 -26.03
C ARG A 112 4.39 -18.69 -24.86
N LEU A 113 4.10 -19.17 -23.65
CA LEU A 113 4.69 -18.62 -22.44
C LEU A 113 5.69 -19.56 -21.77
N HIS A 114 5.91 -20.79 -22.28
CA HIS A 114 6.79 -21.78 -21.67
C HIS A 114 6.49 -22.04 -20.18
N VAL A 115 5.19 -22.14 -19.85
CA VAL A 115 4.74 -22.41 -18.47
C VAL A 115 5.34 -23.72 -17.96
N ARG A 116 6.01 -23.66 -16.81
CA ARG A 116 6.50 -24.80 -16.04
C ARG A 116 5.65 -25.09 -14.82
N GLU A 117 5.17 -24.04 -14.16
CA GLU A 117 4.25 -24.15 -13.04
C GLU A 117 3.07 -23.21 -13.21
N LEU A 118 1.88 -23.73 -12.94
CA LEU A 118 0.64 -22.98 -12.90
C LEU A 118 0.18 -22.86 -11.44
N TRP A 119 0.14 -21.64 -10.91
CA TRP A 119 -0.22 -21.34 -9.53
C TRP A 119 -1.65 -20.82 -9.44
N VAL A 120 -2.52 -21.53 -8.74
CA VAL A 120 -3.97 -21.24 -8.71
C VAL A 120 -4.57 -21.43 -7.33
N GLY A 121 -5.73 -20.80 -7.09
CA GLY A 121 -6.54 -21.07 -5.91
C GLY A 121 -7.34 -22.38 -6.03
N PRO A 122 -7.92 -22.89 -4.93
CA PRO A 122 -8.61 -24.17 -4.89
C PRO A 122 -9.88 -24.22 -5.76
N ASP A 123 -10.59 -23.09 -5.89
CA ASP A 123 -11.83 -22.96 -6.68
C ASP A 123 -11.56 -22.59 -8.17
N PHE A 124 -10.30 -22.62 -8.59
CA PHE A 124 -9.91 -22.21 -9.94
C PHE A 124 -10.45 -23.16 -11.01
N ALA A 125 -10.94 -22.56 -12.09
CA ALA A 125 -11.27 -23.29 -13.30
C ALA A 125 -11.12 -22.38 -14.54
N LEU A 126 -10.72 -22.98 -15.66
CA LEU A 126 -10.60 -22.29 -16.96
C LEU A 126 -11.27 -23.07 -18.10
N GLY A 127 -11.27 -22.46 -19.29
CA GLY A 127 -11.80 -23.04 -20.51
C GLY A 127 -13.33 -23.01 -20.60
N HIS A 128 -13.83 -23.38 -21.77
CA HIS A 128 -15.26 -23.39 -22.08
C HIS A 128 -16.06 -24.16 -21.00
N LYS A 129 -17.10 -23.50 -20.49
CA LYS A 129 -17.96 -24.02 -19.41
C LYS A 129 -17.19 -24.48 -18.17
N ARG A 130 -16.03 -23.86 -17.87
CA ARG A 130 -15.19 -24.17 -16.69
C ARG A 130 -14.70 -25.63 -16.66
N GLN A 131 -14.51 -26.26 -17.82
CA GLN A 131 -14.09 -27.66 -17.92
C GLN A 131 -12.70 -27.94 -17.33
N GLY A 132 -11.82 -26.93 -17.28
CA GLY A 132 -10.46 -27.05 -16.78
C GLY A 132 -10.39 -26.78 -15.28
N THR A 133 -10.88 -27.72 -14.47
CA THR A 133 -10.71 -27.73 -13.01
C THR A 133 -9.25 -27.96 -12.63
N VAL A 134 -8.90 -27.74 -11.36
CA VAL A 134 -7.57 -28.06 -10.82
C VAL A 134 -7.15 -29.51 -11.15
N SER A 135 -8.03 -30.49 -10.91
CA SER A 135 -7.75 -31.91 -11.21
C SER A 135 -7.46 -32.15 -12.70
N PHE A 136 -8.28 -31.58 -13.58
CA PHE A 136 -8.06 -31.65 -15.02
C PHE A 136 -6.73 -31.01 -15.43
N LEU A 137 -6.40 -29.86 -14.85
CA LEU A 137 -5.15 -29.14 -15.15
C LEU A 137 -3.92 -29.90 -14.66
N GLN A 138 -4.01 -30.62 -13.55
CA GLN A 138 -2.95 -31.51 -13.08
C GLN A 138 -2.71 -32.67 -14.05
N GLU A 139 -3.78 -33.32 -14.51
CA GLU A 139 -3.68 -34.43 -15.48
C GLU A 139 -3.11 -33.99 -16.82
N ILE A 140 -3.60 -32.88 -17.37
CA ILE A 140 -3.13 -32.37 -18.67
C ILE A 140 -1.74 -31.75 -18.55
N GLY A 141 -1.43 -31.11 -17.42
CA GLY A 141 -0.12 -30.54 -17.15
C GLY A 141 0.97 -31.60 -17.18
N ALA A 142 0.73 -32.76 -16.55
CA ALA A 142 1.66 -33.89 -16.60
C ALA A 142 1.95 -34.36 -18.04
N ARG A 143 0.99 -34.24 -18.96
CA ARG A 143 1.16 -34.57 -20.38
C ARG A 143 1.85 -33.46 -21.18
N LEU A 144 1.57 -32.20 -20.86
CA LEU A 144 2.08 -31.02 -21.57
C LEU A 144 3.42 -30.50 -21.00
N GLY A 145 3.89 -31.01 -19.87
CA GLY A 145 5.19 -30.68 -19.28
C GLY A 145 5.18 -29.51 -18.29
N PHE A 146 4.06 -29.28 -17.60
CA PHE A 146 3.93 -28.32 -16.49
C PHE A 146 3.24 -28.93 -15.26
N THR A 147 3.47 -28.38 -14.08
CA THR A 147 2.79 -28.78 -12.84
C THR A 147 1.81 -27.71 -12.37
N VAL A 148 0.85 -28.11 -11.54
CA VAL A 148 -0.13 -27.18 -10.95
C VAL A 148 0.10 -27.11 -9.45
N GLN A 149 0.37 -25.91 -8.95
CA GLN A 149 0.44 -25.60 -7.53
C GLN A 149 -0.88 -24.98 -7.07
N VAL A 150 -1.44 -25.54 -6.02
CA VAL A 150 -2.71 -25.07 -5.45
C VAL A 150 -2.42 -24.36 -4.15
N ALA A 151 -2.68 -23.06 -4.12
CA ALA A 151 -2.53 -22.28 -2.90
C ALA A 151 -3.60 -22.69 -1.88
N SER A 152 -3.21 -22.74 -0.62
CA SER A 152 -4.15 -22.90 0.50
C SER A 152 -5.08 -21.70 0.59
N THR A 153 -6.29 -21.92 1.09
CA THR A 153 -7.20 -20.83 1.47
C THR A 153 -6.50 -19.88 2.44
N PHE A 154 -6.54 -18.58 2.14
CA PHE A 154 -5.93 -17.55 2.97
C PHE A 154 -6.94 -17.00 3.99
N TRP A 155 -6.53 -16.95 5.25
CA TRP A 155 -7.32 -16.46 6.37
C TRP A 155 -6.60 -15.29 7.02
N GLN A 156 -7.36 -14.26 7.39
CA GLN A 156 -6.85 -13.10 8.10
C GLN A 156 -7.90 -12.63 9.11
N ASP A 157 -7.48 -12.40 10.34
CA ASP A 157 -8.36 -11.97 11.44
C ASP A 157 -9.58 -12.90 11.64
N GLY A 158 -9.41 -14.21 11.40
CA GLY A 158 -10.50 -15.19 11.46
C GLY A 158 -11.48 -15.16 10.28
N HIS A 159 -11.26 -14.29 9.29
CA HIS A 159 -12.05 -14.20 8.07
C HIS A 159 -11.33 -14.86 6.90
N GLU A 160 -12.10 -15.58 6.09
CA GLU A 160 -11.61 -16.06 4.81
C GLU A 160 -11.46 -14.89 3.82
N VAL A 161 -10.27 -14.69 3.26
CA VAL A 161 -10.00 -13.58 2.34
C VAL A 161 -10.47 -13.93 0.94
N ARG A 162 -11.59 -13.33 0.52
CA ARG A 162 -12.16 -13.46 -0.84
C ARG A 162 -12.70 -12.11 -1.32
N SER A 163 -12.61 -11.83 -2.63
CA SER A 163 -13.19 -10.60 -3.21
C SER A 163 -14.68 -10.40 -2.87
N GLY A 164 -15.46 -11.48 -2.74
CA GLY A 164 -16.88 -11.39 -2.35
C GLY A 164 -17.08 -10.76 -0.96
N ALA A 165 -16.35 -11.24 0.04
CA ALA A 165 -16.42 -10.70 1.41
C ALA A 165 -15.94 -9.23 1.47
N ILE A 166 -14.87 -8.91 0.74
CA ILE A 166 -14.34 -7.55 0.65
C ILE A 166 -15.38 -6.60 0.02
N ARG A 167 -16.07 -7.01 -1.05
CA ARG A 167 -17.13 -6.19 -1.64
C ARG A 167 -18.22 -5.87 -0.63
N SER A 168 -18.69 -6.86 0.13
CA SER A 168 -19.71 -6.64 1.16
C SER A 168 -19.26 -5.66 2.27
N LEU A 169 -17.99 -5.72 2.67
CA LEU A 169 -17.42 -4.75 3.63
C LEU A 169 -17.40 -3.33 3.07
N ILE A 170 -16.94 -3.16 1.82
CA ILE A 170 -16.98 -1.86 1.15
C ILE A 170 -18.42 -1.35 1.00
N GLU A 171 -19.35 -2.19 0.54
CA GLU A 171 -20.78 -1.85 0.37
C GLU A 171 -21.46 -1.41 1.66
N SER A 172 -21.04 -1.94 2.81
CA SER A 172 -21.52 -1.53 4.13
C SER A 172 -20.77 -0.33 4.71
N GLY A 173 -19.67 0.08 4.08
CA GLY A 173 -18.83 1.21 4.47
C GLY A 173 -17.74 0.84 5.49
N ASP A 174 -17.54 -0.44 5.81
CA ASP A 174 -16.43 -0.92 6.63
C ASP A 174 -15.14 -1.03 5.82
N VAL A 175 -14.64 0.13 5.42
CA VAL A 175 -13.40 0.27 4.64
C VAL A 175 -12.15 -0.14 5.44
N ARG A 176 -12.21 -0.07 6.78
CA ARG A 176 -11.08 -0.41 7.67
C ARG A 176 -10.85 -1.92 7.71
N THR A 177 -11.91 -2.70 7.90
CA THR A 177 -11.79 -4.17 7.84
C THR A 177 -11.48 -4.63 6.41
N ALA A 178 -12.08 -3.99 5.40
CA ALA A 178 -11.76 -4.28 4.01
C ALA A 178 -10.26 -4.06 3.72
N ALA A 179 -9.66 -2.97 4.21
CA ALA A 179 -8.23 -2.70 4.03
C ALA A 179 -7.34 -3.80 4.62
N ARG A 180 -7.72 -4.37 5.78
CA ARG A 180 -7.00 -5.51 6.36
C ARG A 180 -7.04 -6.73 5.43
N LEU A 181 -8.22 -7.14 4.98
CA LEU A 181 -8.34 -8.29 4.07
C LEU A 181 -7.71 -8.03 2.68
N LEU A 182 -7.66 -6.77 2.25
CA LEU A 182 -6.95 -6.35 1.04
C LEU A 182 -5.43 -6.41 1.23
N GLY A 183 -4.92 -6.13 2.43
CA GLY A 183 -3.49 -5.90 2.68
C GLY A 183 -3.02 -4.50 2.30
N HIS A 184 -3.94 -3.62 1.88
CA HIS A 184 -3.70 -2.22 1.55
C HIS A 184 -5.00 -1.41 1.68
N PRO A 185 -4.94 -0.06 1.79
CA PRO A 185 -6.14 0.77 1.80
C PRO A 185 -7.01 0.55 0.57
N TYR A 186 -8.33 0.65 0.73
CA TYR A 186 -9.23 0.68 -0.42
C TYR A 186 -9.07 2.01 -1.16
N THR A 187 -8.81 1.97 -2.47
CA THR A 187 -8.42 3.16 -3.23
C THR A 187 -9.37 3.42 -4.39
N LEU A 188 -9.79 4.68 -4.56
CA LEU A 188 -10.52 5.14 -5.74
C LEU A 188 -9.69 6.17 -6.51
N THR A 189 -9.32 5.85 -7.74
CA THR A 189 -8.67 6.81 -8.66
C THR A 189 -9.69 7.45 -9.58
N GLY A 190 -9.57 8.76 -9.80
CA GLY A 190 -10.45 9.48 -10.69
C GLY A 190 -9.93 10.85 -11.09
N VAL A 191 -10.69 11.53 -11.95
CA VAL A 191 -10.40 12.89 -12.40
C VAL A 191 -11.26 13.88 -11.64
N VAL A 192 -10.67 15.00 -11.23
CA VAL A 192 -11.40 16.08 -10.58
C VAL A 192 -12.25 16.82 -11.59
N VAL A 193 -13.55 16.83 -11.36
CA VAL A 193 -14.55 17.49 -12.21
C VAL A 193 -15.21 18.66 -11.50
N LYS A 194 -15.90 19.51 -12.26
CA LYS A 194 -16.67 20.61 -11.71
C LYS A 194 -17.91 20.09 -10.97
N GLY A 195 -18.05 20.45 -9.70
CA GLY A 195 -19.26 20.23 -8.90
C GLY A 195 -20.08 21.50 -8.68
N ASP A 196 -21.02 21.46 -7.74
CA ASP A 196 -21.92 22.58 -7.41
C ASP A 196 -21.23 23.73 -6.65
N GLN A 197 -19.96 23.56 -6.27
CA GLN A 197 -19.11 24.56 -5.57
C GLN A 197 -19.70 25.11 -4.26
N ARG A 198 -20.72 24.44 -3.67
CA ARG A 198 -21.37 24.86 -2.42
C ARG A 198 -20.40 24.88 -1.23
N GLY A 199 -19.48 23.94 -1.15
CA GLY A 199 -18.47 23.89 -0.09
C GLY A 199 -17.61 25.16 -0.02
N ALA A 200 -17.22 25.73 -1.17
CA ALA A 200 -16.43 26.95 -1.22
C ALA A 200 -17.17 28.15 -0.61
N THR A 201 -18.50 28.23 -0.81
CA THR A 201 -19.32 29.33 -0.24
C THR A 201 -19.41 29.31 1.28
N ILE A 202 -19.13 28.18 1.92
CA ILE A 202 -19.15 28.01 3.38
C ILE A 202 -17.76 27.82 4.00
N GLY A 203 -16.68 28.03 3.22
CA GLY A 203 -15.30 27.94 3.68
C GLY A 203 -14.66 26.55 3.62
N PHE A 204 -15.31 25.56 2.99
CA PHE A 204 -14.82 24.18 2.87
C PHE A 204 -14.83 23.74 1.40
N PRO A 205 -13.89 24.21 0.57
CA PRO A 205 -13.83 23.81 -0.84
C PRO A 205 -13.65 22.30 -0.98
N THR A 206 -14.36 21.69 -1.93
CA THR A 206 -14.31 20.25 -2.20
C THR A 206 -13.92 19.94 -3.64
N ALA A 207 -13.03 18.98 -3.82
CA ALA A 207 -12.73 18.37 -5.10
C ALA A 207 -13.76 17.26 -5.38
N ASN A 208 -14.39 17.29 -6.55
CA ASN A 208 -15.38 16.30 -6.95
C ASN A 208 -14.70 15.25 -7.81
N LEU A 209 -14.68 13.99 -7.38
CA LEU A 209 -13.96 12.93 -8.07
C LEU A 209 -14.89 12.13 -8.98
N ALA A 210 -14.61 12.13 -10.29
CA ALA A 210 -15.25 11.24 -11.26
C ALA A 210 -14.42 9.96 -11.41
N VAL A 211 -15.01 8.82 -11.05
CA VAL A 211 -14.37 7.50 -11.15
C VAL A 211 -15.02 6.68 -12.28
N ALA A 212 -14.37 5.57 -12.66
CA ALA A 212 -14.92 4.66 -13.66
C ALA A 212 -16.30 4.08 -13.21
N ALA A 213 -17.23 3.96 -14.16
CA ALA A 213 -18.64 3.66 -13.88
C ALA A 213 -18.88 2.29 -13.22
N ASN A 214 -18.00 1.31 -13.44
CA ASN A 214 -18.11 -0.02 -12.86
C ASN A 214 -17.39 -0.15 -11.50
N ARG A 215 -16.89 0.95 -10.92
CA ARG A 215 -16.21 0.89 -9.62
C ARG A 215 -17.18 0.68 -8.48
N LEU A 216 -16.77 -0.17 -7.54
CA LEU A 216 -17.47 -0.29 -6.27
C LEU A 216 -17.25 0.97 -5.44
N LEU A 217 -18.33 1.59 -4.99
CA LEU A 217 -18.25 2.74 -4.10
C LEU A 217 -18.59 2.31 -2.68
N PRO A 218 -17.83 2.72 -1.64
CA PRO A 218 -18.19 2.49 -0.25
C PRO A 218 -19.60 2.98 0.07
N ALA A 219 -20.25 2.56 1.16
CA ALA A 219 -21.57 3.08 1.56
C ALA A 219 -21.63 4.62 1.62
N ASN A 220 -22.83 5.20 1.56
CA ASN A 220 -22.94 6.66 1.73
C ASN A 220 -22.48 7.08 3.13
N GLY A 221 -21.77 8.20 3.21
CA GLY A 221 -21.29 8.76 4.46
C GLY A 221 -20.01 9.57 4.31
N VAL A 222 -19.47 9.97 5.45
CA VAL A 222 -18.24 10.75 5.56
C VAL A 222 -17.11 9.84 6.02
N TYR A 223 -15.96 9.97 5.36
CA TYR A 223 -14.79 9.13 5.53
C TYR A 223 -13.56 9.99 5.78
N ALA A 224 -12.67 9.50 6.65
CA ALA A 224 -11.29 9.94 6.70
C ALA A 224 -10.53 9.23 5.57
N THR A 225 -9.89 10.03 4.72
CA THR A 225 -9.20 9.55 3.52
C THR A 225 -7.88 10.27 3.32
N TRP A 226 -6.94 9.62 2.66
CA TRP A 226 -5.79 10.32 2.07
C TRP A 226 -6.05 10.64 0.61
N VAL A 227 -5.74 11.85 0.19
CA VAL A 227 -5.61 12.22 -1.22
C VAL A 227 -4.16 12.02 -1.62
N VAL A 228 -3.92 11.14 -2.58
CA VAL A 228 -2.59 10.87 -3.13
C VAL A 228 -2.44 11.61 -4.44
N LEU A 229 -1.62 12.67 -4.40
CA LEU A 229 -1.19 13.45 -5.55
C LEU A 229 0.18 12.94 -6.02
N PRO A 230 0.60 13.24 -7.27
CA PRO A 230 1.91 12.80 -7.77
C PRO A 230 3.11 13.28 -6.93
N TRP A 231 2.96 14.38 -6.19
CA TRP A 231 4.04 15.02 -5.41
C TRP A 231 3.86 14.92 -3.90
N GLU A 232 2.68 14.53 -3.40
CA GLU A 232 2.43 14.46 -1.96
C GLU A 232 1.17 13.65 -1.62
N ARG A 233 1.03 13.31 -0.34
CA ARG A 233 -0.19 12.71 0.23
C ARG A 233 -0.76 13.68 1.26
N ARG A 234 -2.05 14.01 1.17
CA ARG A 234 -2.73 14.95 2.08
C ARG A 234 -3.95 14.35 2.74
N ALA A 235 -4.15 14.71 4.01
CA ALA A 235 -5.33 14.30 4.75
C ALA A 235 -6.58 14.96 4.17
N ALA A 236 -7.69 14.23 4.16
CA ALA A 236 -8.95 14.71 3.62
C ALA A 236 -10.16 14.10 4.34
N VAL A 237 -11.26 14.87 4.29
CA VAL A 237 -12.60 14.39 4.62
C VAL A 237 -13.34 14.15 3.32
N THR A 238 -13.72 12.91 3.04
CA THR A 238 -14.43 12.55 1.82
C THR A 238 -15.88 12.21 2.12
N ASN A 239 -16.81 12.89 1.46
CA ASN A 239 -18.23 12.57 1.47
C ASN A 239 -18.60 11.74 0.23
N ILE A 240 -19.28 10.62 0.45
CA ILE A 240 -19.96 9.86 -0.61
C ILE A 240 -21.46 9.96 -0.37
N GLY A 241 -22.19 10.54 -1.33
CA GLY A 241 -23.63 10.81 -1.18
C GLY A 241 -24.39 10.71 -2.49
N VAL A 242 -25.71 10.89 -2.44
CA VAL A 242 -26.57 10.92 -3.65
C VAL A 242 -26.85 12.35 -4.06
N ARG A 243 -26.69 12.67 -5.34
CA ARG A 243 -27.19 13.92 -5.91
C ARG A 243 -28.64 13.78 -6.33
N PRO A 244 -29.54 14.64 -5.85
CA PRO A 244 -30.85 14.81 -6.47
C PRO A 244 -30.67 15.58 -7.78
N THR A 245 -30.41 14.88 -8.89
CA THR A 245 -30.33 15.47 -10.24
C THR A 245 -31.56 15.13 -11.08
N PHE A 246 -31.96 16.04 -11.97
CA PHE A 246 -33.12 15.91 -12.87
C PHE A 246 -33.05 14.73 -13.86
N SER A 247 -31.88 14.12 -14.07
CA SER A 247 -31.64 13.02 -15.02
C SER A 247 -31.32 11.66 -14.39
N GLY A 248 -31.45 11.52 -13.06
CA GLY A 248 -31.20 10.26 -12.34
C GLY A 248 -30.42 10.44 -11.03
N GLN A 249 -30.39 9.38 -10.21
CA GLN A 249 -29.65 9.31 -8.94
C GLN A 249 -28.20 8.89 -9.21
N GLY A 250 -27.28 9.86 -9.29
CA GLY A 250 -25.85 9.59 -9.31
C GLY A 250 -25.24 9.73 -7.91
N ARG A 251 -24.34 8.82 -7.53
CA ARG A 251 -23.53 9.01 -6.32
C ARG A 251 -22.39 9.99 -6.63
N SER A 252 -22.13 10.95 -5.74
CA SER A 252 -20.99 11.86 -5.84
C SER A 252 -19.93 11.52 -4.79
N ILE A 253 -18.67 11.80 -5.13
CA ILE A 253 -17.51 11.68 -4.25
C ILE A 253 -16.90 13.06 -4.13
N GLU A 254 -16.91 13.62 -2.92
CA GLU A 254 -16.49 15.00 -2.66
C GLU A 254 -15.45 15.00 -1.55
N ALA A 255 -14.20 15.34 -1.89
CA ALA A 255 -13.08 15.37 -0.96
C ALA A 255 -12.76 16.82 -0.54
N HIS A 256 -12.86 17.10 0.75
CA HIS A 256 -12.30 18.31 1.35
C HIS A 256 -10.87 18.01 1.80
N ILE A 257 -9.90 18.54 1.06
CA ILE A 257 -8.47 18.35 1.34
C ILE A 257 -8.05 19.33 2.43
N LEU A 258 -7.49 18.82 3.52
CA LEU A 258 -7.12 19.61 4.68
C LEU A 258 -5.85 20.42 4.39
N ASP A 259 -5.85 21.68 4.84
CA ASP A 259 -4.75 22.65 4.68
C ASP A 259 -4.24 22.79 3.25
N PHE A 260 -5.12 22.58 2.28
CA PHE A 260 -4.79 22.70 0.87
C PHE A 260 -5.49 23.90 0.26
N SER A 261 -4.71 24.67 -0.50
CA SER A 261 -5.21 25.74 -1.35
C SER A 261 -4.60 25.55 -2.74
N GLY A 262 -5.45 25.51 -3.76
CA GLY A 262 -5.03 25.26 -5.14
C GLY A 262 -6.20 24.77 -6.00
N ASP A 263 -5.97 24.78 -7.32
CA ASP A 263 -6.92 24.23 -8.29
C ASP A 263 -6.47 22.84 -8.74
N LEU A 264 -7.35 21.86 -8.57
CA LEU A 264 -7.13 20.47 -8.98
C LEU A 264 -8.00 20.07 -10.17
N TYR A 265 -8.80 20.97 -10.77
CA TYR A 265 -9.68 20.64 -11.89
C TYR A 265 -8.92 20.01 -13.05
N GLY A 266 -9.46 18.90 -13.57
CA GLY A 266 -8.85 18.14 -14.67
C GLY A 266 -7.67 17.26 -14.25
N GLN A 267 -7.20 17.36 -13.01
CA GLN A 267 -6.13 16.51 -12.50
C GLN A 267 -6.67 15.16 -12.04
N SER A 268 -5.82 14.13 -12.09
CA SER A 268 -6.12 12.81 -11.56
C SER A 268 -5.46 12.64 -10.20
N PHE A 269 -6.20 12.11 -9.23
CA PHE A 269 -5.66 11.69 -7.95
C PHE A 269 -6.32 10.41 -7.46
N ALA A 270 -5.73 9.79 -6.44
CA ALA A 270 -6.31 8.66 -5.75
C ALA A 270 -6.83 9.06 -4.35
N LEU A 271 -7.94 8.46 -3.93
CA LEU A 271 -8.47 8.54 -2.57
C LEU A 271 -8.27 7.19 -1.88
N GLU A 272 -7.46 7.17 -0.84
CA GLU A 272 -7.26 5.99 0.00
C GLU A 272 -8.15 6.10 1.23
N PHE A 273 -9.04 5.14 1.40
CA PHE A 273 -10.02 5.13 2.48
C PHE A 273 -9.44 4.49 3.74
N VAL A 274 -9.49 5.22 4.85
CA VAL A 274 -8.98 4.76 6.15
C VAL A 274 -10.11 4.33 7.07
N GLN A 275 -11.11 5.19 7.27
CA GLN A 275 -12.23 4.91 8.17
C GLN A 275 -13.48 5.71 7.81
N ARG A 276 -14.65 5.09 7.98
CA ARG A 276 -15.92 5.82 7.98
C ARG A 276 -16.11 6.55 9.31
N LEU A 277 -16.26 7.87 9.24
CA LEU A 277 -16.50 8.73 10.40
C LEU A 277 -17.97 8.66 10.83
N ARG A 278 -18.89 8.78 9.87
CA ARG A 278 -20.33 8.75 10.12
C ARG A 278 -21.16 8.48 8.86
N PRO A 279 -22.43 8.04 9.00
CA PRO A 279 -23.40 8.09 7.90
C PRO A 279 -23.74 9.52 7.46
N GLU A 280 -24.43 9.64 6.32
CA GLU A 280 -25.05 10.91 5.92
C GLU A 280 -26.09 11.34 6.96
N GLN A 281 -26.16 12.64 7.22
CA GLN A 281 -27.13 13.22 8.14
C GLN A 281 -27.68 14.54 7.58
N ARG A 282 -28.91 14.87 7.98
CA ARG A 282 -29.52 16.17 7.66
C ARG A 282 -29.18 17.17 8.76
N PHE A 283 -29.06 18.43 8.40
CA PHE A 283 -28.73 19.51 9.33
C PHE A 283 -29.81 20.58 9.31
N ASP A 284 -30.14 21.09 10.48
CA ASP A 284 -31.09 22.19 10.67
C ASP A 284 -30.40 23.54 10.44
N GLY A 285 -29.96 23.77 9.21
CA GLY A 285 -29.33 25.02 8.77
C GLY A 285 -27.81 24.94 8.58
N ILE A 286 -27.26 26.03 8.07
CA ILE A 286 -25.87 26.10 7.58
C ILE A 286 -24.83 26.09 8.70
N GLU A 287 -25.16 26.68 9.86
CA GLU A 287 -24.25 26.74 11.02
C GLU A 287 -24.02 25.35 11.62
N ALA A 288 -25.07 24.55 11.76
CA ALA A 288 -24.98 23.16 12.22
C ALA A 288 -24.15 22.29 11.26
N LEU A 289 -24.30 22.50 9.95
CA LEU A 289 -23.47 21.84 8.93
C LEU A 289 -21.99 22.22 9.08
N ILE A 290 -21.67 23.51 9.19
CA ILE A 290 -20.29 24.00 9.36
C ILE A 290 -19.66 23.44 10.64
N ALA A 291 -20.41 23.45 11.76
CA ALA A 291 -19.94 22.91 13.02
C ALA A 291 -19.57 21.43 12.89
N GLN A 292 -20.41 20.64 12.23
CA GLN A 292 -20.10 19.22 11.99
C GLN A 292 -18.89 19.03 11.08
N ILE A 293 -18.76 19.81 9.99
CA ILE A 293 -17.60 19.67 9.09
C ILE A 293 -16.29 19.90 9.86
N ARG A 294 -16.27 20.85 10.80
CA ARG A 294 -15.09 21.06 11.67
C ARG A 294 -14.80 19.85 12.57
N VAL A 295 -15.83 19.23 13.12
CA VAL A 295 -15.70 17.99 13.92
C VAL A 295 -15.16 16.86 13.04
N ASP A 296 -15.73 16.65 11.86
CA ASP A 296 -15.31 15.62 10.91
C ASP A 296 -13.84 15.83 10.49
N ALA A 297 -13.43 17.09 10.24
CA ALA A 297 -12.06 17.45 9.90
C ALA A 297 -11.09 17.18 11.06
N ALA A 298 -11.44 17.55 12.30
CA ALA A 298 -10.61 17.28 13.47
C ALA A 298 -10.45 15.77 13.71
N GLN A 299 -11.53 14.99 13.57
CA GLN A 299 -11.47 13.53 13.67
C GLN A 299 -10.61 12.91 12.56
N ALA A 300 -10.75 13.38 11.32
CA ALA A 300 -9.93 12.92 10.21
C ALA A 300 -8.45 13.22 10.45
N ARG A 301 -8.09 14.41 10.93
CA ARG A 301 -6.70 14.74 11.30
C ARG A 301 -6.15 13.74 12.30
N ALA A 302 -6.82 13.58 13.44
CA ALA A 302 -6.38 12.66 14.48
C ALA A 302 -6.18 11.26 13.90
N LEU A 303 -7.18 10.71 13.20
CA LEU A 303 -7.12 9.37 12.63
C LEU A 303 -6.02 9.19 11.57
N LEU A 304 -5.78 10.21 10.74
CA LEU A 304 -4.84 10.12 9.64
C LEU A 304 -3.40 10.34 10.12
N THR A 305 -3.17 11.18 11.13
CA THR A 305 -1.87 11.24 11.82
C THR A 305 -1.50 9.85 12.38
N PHE A 306 -2.45 9.14 13.01
CA PHE A 306 -2.21 7.76 13.51
C PHE A 306 -2.11 6.69 12.39
N ALA A 307 -2.88 6.81 11.30
CA ALA A 307 -2.86 5.82 10.22
C ALA A 307 -1.61 5.91 9.31
N ALA A 308 -0.89 7.04 9.30
CA ALA A 308 0.42 7.13 8.64
C ALA A 308 1.48 6.25 9.33
N GLU A 309 1.35 6.03 10.64
CA GLU A 309 2.27 5.23 11.46
C GLU A 309 2.10 3.72 11.23
N ASP A 310 0.86 3.24 11.04
CA ASP A 310 0.55 1.81 10.86
C ASP A 310 0.79 1.29 9.42
N ALA A 311 0.85 2.18 8.42
CA ALA A 311 0.87 1.81 6.99
C ALA A 311 2.27 1.80 6.34
N GLY A 312 3.36 1.90 7.12
CA GLY A 312 4.74 1.86 6.60
C GLY A 312 5.12 3.02 5.67
N HIS A 313 4.29 4.06 5.59
CA HIS A 313 4.51 5.28 4.82
C HIS A 313 4.20 6.48 5.73
N SER A 314 5.08 6.73 6.68
CA SER A 314 5.19 8.03 7.37
C SER A 314 6.44 8.74 6.85
N LEU A 315 6.40 10.07 6.78
CA LEU A 315 7.62 10.88 6.71
C LEU A 315 8.38 10.66 8.02
N ILE A 316 9.25 9.65 8.05
CA ILE A 316 10.14 9.35 9.18
C ILE A 316 11.05 10.55 9.45
N TYR A 317 11.46 11.24 8.38
CA TYR A 317 12.22 12.47 8.43
C TYR A 317 11.90 13.37 7.22
N GLU A 318 12.22 14.65 7.34
CA GLU A 318 12.36 15.62 6.24
C GLU A 318 13.83 16.05 6.13
N GLU A 319 14.34 16.22 4.92
CA GLU A 319 15.65 16.85 4.69
C GLU A 319 15.49 18.38 4.79
N LEU A 320 16.40 19.03 5.51
CA LEU A 320 16.42 20.48 5.66
C LEU A 320 17.45 21.09 4.71
N GLU A 321 17.12 22.22 4.08
CA GLU A 321 18.12 23.02 3.37
C GLU A 321 19.16 23.55 4.38
N HIS A 322 20.38 23.02 4.33
CA HIS A 322 21.46 23.37 5.25
C HIS A 322 22.82 23.44 4.53
N THR A 323 23.77 24.17 5.11
CA THR A 323 25.14 24.34 4.59
C THR A 323 26.10 23.20 4.97
N ALA A 324 25.61 22.14 5.62
CA ALA A 324 26.36 20.95 6.02
C ALA A 324 25.73 19.71 5.36
N ASP A 325 26.53 18.67 5.14
CA ASP A 325 26.27 17.63 4.13
C ASP A 325 24.88 16.96 4.23
N TRP A 326 24.36 16.64 5.43
CA TRP A 326 22.96 16.26 5.64
C TRP A 326 22.38 16.77 6.96
N ALA A 327 21.31 17.57 6.89
CA ALA A 327 20.48 17.96 8.03
C ALA A 327 19.09 17.37 7.86
N VAL A 328 18.60 16.65 8.88
CA VAL A 328 17.26 16.04 8.85
C VAL A 328 16.47 16.43 10.07
N ARG A 329 15.16 16.59 9.91
CA ARG A 329 14.22 16.63 11.02
C ARG A 329 13.43 15.33 11.07
N ILE A 330 13.45 14.68 12.22
CA ILE A 330 12.94 13.34 12.48
C ILE A 330 11.74 13.48 13.40
N PHE A 331 10.70 12.68 13.17
CA PHE A 331 9.44 12.77 13.92
C PHE A 331 9.14 11.46 14.65
N GLY A 332 8.46 11.51 15.77
CA GLY A 332 7.94 10.33 16.47
C GLY A 332 6.81 10.68 17.43
N ARG A 333 5.74 9.87 17.47
CA ARG A 333 4.56 10.13 18.33
C ARG A 333 4.87 10.19 19.82
N ASP A 334 5.89 9.44 20.22
CA ASP A 334 6.44 9.35 21.55
C ASP A 334 7.97 9.26 21.44
N LEU A 335 8.62 9.42 22.58
CA LEU A 335 10.08 9.46 22.64
C LEU A 335 10.74 8.15 22.18
N PRO A 336 10.24 6.93 22.54
CA PRO A 336 10.73 5.68 21.95
C PRO A 336 10.63 5.63 20.43
N THR A 337 9.50 6.06 19.86
CA THR A 337 9.28 6.06 18.41
C THR A 337 10.24 7.02 17.71
N LEU A 338 10.48 8.21 18.27
CA LEU A 338 11.47 9.15 17.74
C LEU A 338 12.86 8.54 17.64
N PHE A 339 13.31 7.81 18.67
CA PHE A 339 14.62 7.16 18.69
C PHE A 339 14.72 5.98 17.72
N ALA A 340 13.64 5.19 17.57
CA ALA A 340 13.57 4.15 16.54
C ALA A 340 13.68 4.76 15.13
N HIS A 341 12.90 5.80 14.85
CA HIS A 341 12.91 6.53 13.58
C HIS A 341 14.26 7.20 13.30
N ALA A 342 14.96 7.66 14.33
CA ALA A 342 16.31 8.21 14.16
C ALA A 342 17.31 7.14 13.70
N GLY A 343 17.26 5.94 14.29
CA GLY A 343 18.07 4.80 13.84
C GLY A 343 17.72 4.41 12.40
N GLU A 344 16.43 4.32 12.08
CA GLU A 344 15.98 4.03 10.73
C GLU A 344 16.43 5.08 9.70
N THR A 345 16.32 6.37 10.05
CA THR A 345 16.76 7.49 9.19
C THR A 345 18.24 7.36 8.84
N LEU A 346 19.09 7.10 9.83
CA LEU A 346 20.52 6.87 9.61
C LEU A 346 20.77 5.76 8.57
N PHE A 347 20.13 4.60 8.74
CA PHE A 347 20.33 3.47 7.82
C PHE A 347 19.69 3.69 6.44
N ARG A 348 18.66 4.53 6.33
CA ARG A 348 18.08 4.98 5.05
C ARG A 348 19.02 5.92 4.30
N LEU A 349 19.65 6.88 4.98
CA LEU A 349 20.60 7.82 4.36
C LEU A 349 21.79 7.09 3.72
N ILE A 350 22.28 6.01 4.36
CA ILE A 350 23.34 5.15 3.82
C ILE A 350 22.84 4.06 2.86
N GLN A 351 21.59 4.14 2.39
CA GLN A 351 20.98 3.27 1.37
C GLN A 351 20.90 1.77 1.74
N THR A 352 20.59 1.47 3.01
CA THR A 352 20.40 0.08 3.48
C THR A 352 19.18 -0.59 2.81
N PRO A 353 19.27 -1.86 2.38
CA PRO A 353 18.15 -2.57 1.79
C PRO A 353 17.16 -3.10 2.85
N PHE A 354 16.22 -2.25 3.28
CA PHE A 354 15.21 -2.56 4.30
C PHE A 354 14.30 -3.77 4.00
N ALA A 355 14.20 -4.19 2.73
CA ALA A 355 13.40 -5.34 2.33
C ALA A 355 14.05 -6.71 2.65
N ALA A 356 15.34 -6.73 3.02
CA ALA A 356 16.04 -7.97 3.30
C ALA A 356 15.69 -8.52 4.71
N PRO A 357 15.48 -9.84 4.86
CA PRO A 357 15.21 -10.44 6.17
C PRO A 357 16.44 -10.32 7.09
N PRO A 358 16.25 -10.05 8.40
CA PRO A 358 17.36 -9.88 9.32
C PRO A 358 18.13 -11.19 9.52
N GLN A 359 19.46 -11.07 9.55
CA GLN A 359 20.44 -12.13 9.77
C GLN A 359 21.18 -11.96 11.11
N VAL A 360 21.22 -10.74 11.64
CA VAL A 360 21.87 -10.41 12.92
C VAL A 360 20.91 -9.67 13.82
N THR A 361 21.10 -9.80 15.13
CA THR A 361 20.36 -9.07 16.16
C THR A 361 21.31 -8.68 17.28
N ARG A 362 21.23 -7.43 17.75
CA ARG A 362 22.01 -6.90 18.87
C ARG A 362 21.09 -6.25 19.89
N GLN A 363 21.45 -6.38 21.16
CA GLN A 363 20.91 -5.53 22.22
C GLN A 363 21.88 -4.38 22.46
N VAL A 364 21.36 -3.16 22.46
CA VAL A 364 22.13 -1.92 22.61
C VAL A 364 21.62 -1.16 23.81
N GLN A 365 22.55 -0.67 24.63
CA GLN A 365 22.27 0.13 25.81
C GLN A 365 23.15 1.37 25.81
N VAL A 366 22.53 2.55 25.92
CA VAL A 366 23.24 3.84 25.93
C VAL A 366 22.67 4.75 27.02
N GLU A 367 23.51 5.65 27.52
CA GLU A 367 23.14 6.65 28.52
C GLU A 367 23.59 8.05 28.05
N GLY A 368 22.82 9.07 28.42
CA GLY A 368 23.06 10.47 28.07
C GLY A 368 22.66 11.41 29.21
N ALA A 369 23.33 12.55 29.34
CA ALA A 369 23.00 13.53 30.38
C ALA A 369 21.59 14.14 30.18
N ASP A 370 21.18 14.29 28.93
CA ASP A 370 19.89 14.76 28.45
C ASP A 370 19.43 13.94 27.22
N LEU A 371 18.29 14.32 26.63
CA LEU A 371 17.72 13.60 25.49
C LEU A 371 18.55 13.77 24.21
N GLU A 372 19.09 14.97 24.00
CA GLU A 372 20.00 15.29 22.92
C GLU A 372 21.26 14.40 22.96
N MET A 373 21.93 14.35 24.11
CA MET A 373 23.11 13.51 24.32
C MET A 373 22.78 12.03 24.18
N LEU A 374 21.62 11.59 24.68
CA LEU A 374 21.16 10.21 24.52
C LEU A 374 20.95 9.85 23.04
N LEU A 375 20.36 10.75 22.25
CA LEU A 375 20.13 10.55 20.83
C LEU A 375 21.43 10.45 20.04
N VAL A 376 22.41 11.31 20.35
CA VAL A 376 23.74 11.24 19.72
C VAL A 376 24.43 9.92 20.07
N ARG A 377 24.44 9.53 21.34
CA ARG A 377 25.06 8.27 21.79
C ARG A 377 24.41 7.05 21.13
N TRP A 378 23.08 7.06 20.99
CA TRP A 378 22.33 6.04 20.28
C TRP A 378 22.78 5.89 18.84
N LEU A 379 22.80 6.98 18.07
CA LEU A 379 23.19 6.95 16.66
C LEU A 379 24.68 6.65 16.45
N GLN A 380 25.56 7.11 17.36
CA GLN A 380 26.98 6.79 17.35
C GLN A 380 27.25 5.31 17.58
N GLU A 381 26.52 4.67 18.50
CA GLU A 381 26.66 3.24 18.77
C GLU A 381 26.24 2.41 17.55
N LEU A 382 25.17 2.82 16.86
CA LEU A 382 24.75 2.19 15.62
C LEU A 382 25.78 2.32 14.48
N LEU A 383 26.36 3.51 14.32
CA LEU A 383 27.46 3.75 13.37
C LEU A 383 28.68 2.89 13.72
N TYR A 384 29.05 2.84 15.00
CA TYR A 384 30.18 2.03 15.47
C TYR A 384 30.00 0.54 15.13
N LEU A 385 28.81 -0.01 15.39
CA LEU A 385 28.49 -1.41 15.05
C LEU A 385 28.53 -1.65 13.54
N MET A 386 28.03 -0.71 12.74
CA MET A 386 28.13 -0.79 11.28
C MET A 386 29.59 -0.85 10.82
N GLU A 387 30.44 0.05 11.32
CA GLU A 387 31.84 0.13 10.90
C GLU A 387 32.68 -1.06 11.36
N THR A 388 32.48 -1.52 12.60
CA THR A 388 33.30 -2.57 13.22
C THR A 388 32.82 -3.97 12.86
N GLU A 389 31.51 -4.21 12.89
CA GLU A 389 30.92 -5.54 12.68
C GLU A 389 30.44 -5.75 11.23
N GLY A 390 30.31 -4.67 10.43
CA GLY A 390 29.77 -4.77 9.08
C GLY A 390 28.29 -5.17 9.08
N GLU A 391 27.49 -4.52 9.93
CA GLU A 391 26.07 -4.81 10.14
C GLU A 391 25.22 -3.62 9.69
N LEU A 392 24.20 -3.87 8.87
CA LEU A 392 23.24 -2.87 8.40
C LEU A 392 21.87 -3.16 9.00
N TYR A 393 21.41 -2.30 9.91
CA TYR A 393 20.16 -2.51 10.65
C TYR A 393 18.93 -2.03 9.87
N THR A 394 17.88 -2.84 9.91
CA THR A 394 16.61 -2.60 9.21
C THR A 394 15.41 -2.57 10.16
N GLN A 395 15.61 -2.95 11.43
CA GLN A 395 14.57 -2.99 12.46
C GLN A 395 15.12 -2.41 13.77
N PHE A 396 14.35 -1.53 14.40
CA PHE A 396 14.74 -0.79 15.61
C PHE A 396 13.61 -0.88 16.64
N SER A 397 13.82 -1.64 17.72
CA SER A 397 12.83 -1.82 18.79
C SER A 397 13.36 -1.21 20.08
N ILE A 398 12.80 -0.07 20.49
CA ILE A 398 13.14 0.56 21.78
C ILE A 398 12.35 -0.12 22.89
N GLU A 399 13.04 -0.84 23.77
CA GLU A 399 12.44 -1.64 24.85
C GLU A 399 12.16 -0.77 26.08
N ALA A 400 13.08 0.14 26.38
CA ALA A 400 12.96 1.07 27.49
C ALA A 400 13.67 2.38 27.14
N LEU A 401 13.02 3.50 27.43
CA LEU A 401 13.63 4.83 27.34
C LEU A 401 13.17 5.64 28.54
N THR A 402 14.12 6.01 29.40
CA THR A 402 13.88 6.79 30.61
C THR A 402 14.47 8.18 30.42
N PRO A 403 13.66 9.26 30.40
CA PRO A 403 14.15 10.64 30.37
C PRO A 403 14.98 10.98 31.62
N PRO A 404 15.81 12.05 31.59
CA PRO A 404 16.62 12.43 32.74
C PRO A 404 15.72 12.86 33.91
N ALA A 405 16.10 12.48 35.13
CA ALA A 405 15.34 12.78 36.35
C ALA A 405 16.28 13.29 37.45
N GLY A 406 16.34 14.61 37.63
CA GLY A 406 17.25 15.23 38.60
C GLY A 406 18.72 15.04 38.20
N ALA A 407 19.48 14.26 38.97
CA ALA A 407 20.87 13.95 38.69
C ALA A 407 21.07 12.61 37.95
N GLU A 408 20.00 11.83 37.73
CA GLU A 408 20.06 10.57 36.99
C GLU A 408 20.05 10.82 35.48
N PRO A 409 20.98 10.20 34.71
CA PRO A 409 21.05 10.36 33.26
C PRO A 409 19.85 9.69 32.58
N ALA A 410 19.55 10.17 31.37
CA ALA A 410 18.64 9.51 30.47
C ALA A 410 19.24 8.17 30.00
N ARG A 411 18.41 7.13 29.82
CA ARG A 411 18.87 5.79 29.42
C ARG A 411 17.98 5.21 28.34
N LEU A 412 18.57 4.46 27.42
CA LEU A 412 17.88 3.73 26.35
C LEU A 412 18.38 2.29 26.30
N THR A 413 17.45 1.36 26.23
CA THR A 413 17.68 -0.06 25.89
C THR A 413 16.89 -0.38 24.64
N ALA A 414 17.55 -0.95 23.64
CA ALA A 414 16.93 -1.32 22.38
C ALA A 414 17.44 -2.66 21.85
N THR A 415 16.60 -3.34 21.09
CA THR A 415 17.00 -4.45 20.22
C THR A 415 16.97 -3.98 18.78
N VAL A 416 18.09 -4.18 18.07
CA VAL A 416 18.22 -3.89 16.63
C VAL A 416 18.47 -5.16 15.85
N ALA A 417 17.87 -5.26 14.67
CA ALA A 417 18.06 -6.41 13.78
C ALA A 417 18.33 -5.94 12.35
N GLY A 418 19.17 -6.70 11.63
CA GLY A 418 19.74 -6.25 10.36
C GLY A 418 20.40 -7.35 9.56
N ILE A 419 21.09 -6.98 8.50
CA ILE A 419 21.84 -7.88 7.62
C ILE A 419 23.35 -7.69 7.79
N ARG A 420 24.15 -8.69 7.39
CA ARG A 420 25.60 -8.50 7.25
C ARG A 420 25.93 -7.86 5.91
N GLY A 421 26.73 -6.81 5.91
CA GLY A 421 27.14 -6.09 4.72
C GLY A 421 27.81 -4.76 5.04
N ARG A 422 28.49 -4.18 4.06
CA ARG A 422 29.00 -2.81 4.11
C ARG A 422 28.26 -1.98 3.07
N SER A 423 27.96 -0.73 3.37
CA SER A 423 27.42 0.20 2.38
C SER A 423 28.53 0.65 1.42
N ASP A 424 28.24 0.66 0.11
CA ASP A 424 29.18 1.06 -0.95
C ASP A 424 29.20 2.60 -1.20
N ARG A 425 28.42 3.40 -0.46
CA ARG A 425 28.30 4.85 -0.65
C ARG A 425 28.50 5.65 0.64
N SER A 426 29.28 6.73 0.52
CA SER A 426 29.76 7.73 1.50
C SER A 426 29.37 7.48 2.97
N PRO A 427 30.30 7.10 3.86
CA PRO A 427 29.95 6.79 5.24
C PRO A 427 29.73 8.10 5.98
N ILE A 428 28.52 8.31 6.49
CA ILE A 428 28.30 9.26 7.59
C ILE A 428 29.36 8.95 8.65
N LYS A 429 30.31 9.86 8.88
CA LYS A 429 31.45 9.66 9.80
C LYS A 429 31.09 10.01 11.23
N ALA A 430 30.16 10.94 11.42
CA ALA A 430 29.78 11.40 12.74
C ALA A 430 28.36 11.99 12.76
N VAL A 431 27.75 11.92 13.95
CA VAL A 431 26.57 12.70 14.31
C VAL A 431 27.07 13.91 15.09
N THR A 432 26.69 15.11 14.64
CA THR A 432 27.18 16.37 15.23
C THR A 432 26.21 16.93 16.25
N TYR A 433 26.74 17.71 17.20
CA TYR A 433 25.96 18.41 18.23
C TYR A 433 25.44 19.78 17.77
N HIS A 434 25.90 20.27 16.61
CA HIS A 434 25.53 21.59 16.12
C HIS A 434 24.08 21.55 15.63
N ASP A 435 23.23 22.46 16.11
CA ASP A 435 21.79 22.54 15.82
C ASP A 435 20.98 21.26 16.10
N LEU A 436 21.52 20.36 16.93
CA LEU A 436 20.81 19.22 17.46
C LEU A 436 19.74 19.71 18.46
N SER A 437 18.51 19.25 18.28
CA SER A 437 17.42 19.53 19.22
C SER A 437 16.52 18.33 19.38
N VAL A 438 15.98 18.10 20.59
CA VAL A 438 14.89 17.16 20.84
C VAL A 438 13.78 17.90 21.55
N SER A 439 12.61 18.00 20.93
CA SER A 439 11.50 18.80 21.47
C SER A 439 10.17 18.11 21.34
N GLN A 440 9.31 18.27 22.35
CA GLN A 440 7.91 17.89 22.28
C GLN A 440 7.13 18.94 21.47
N THR A 441 6.20 18.47 20.64
CA THR A 441 5.28 19.26 19.82
C THR A 441 3.84 18.90 20.17
N ASP A 442 2.86 19.63 19.65
CA ASP A 442 1.44 19.32 19.85
C ASP A 442 1.05 17.93 19.31
N ASP A 443 1.80 17.43 18.31
CA ASP A 443 1.53 16.18 17.58
C ASP A 443 2.51 15.04 17.94
N GLY A 444 3.38 15.22 18.94
CA GLY A 444 4.35 14.20 19.37
C GLY A 444 5.72 14.77 19.72
N TRP A 445 6.78 14.15 19.22
CA TRP A 445 8.17 14.56 19.40
C TRP A 445 8.85 14.75 18.05
N GLN A 446 9.80 15.67 18.01
CA GLN A 446 10.68 15.88 16.86
C GLN A 446 12.14 16.01 17.31
N ALA A 447 13.06 15.67 16.43
CA ALA A 447 14.48 15.94 16.58
C ALA A 447 15.07 16.54 15.31
N THR A 448 15.97 17.50 15.43
CA THR A 448 16.82 17.93 14.31
C THR A 448 18.19 17.30 14.49
N VAL A 449 18.71 16.61 13.48
CA VAL A 449 20.00 15.90 13.53
C VAL A 449 20.84 16.25 12.30
N LEU A 450 22.12 16.56 12.53
CA LEU A 450 23.10 16.82 11.48
C LEU A 450 24.11 15.68 11.39
N PHE A 451 24.27 15.12 10.20
CA PHE A 451 25.21 14.08 9.86
C PHE A 451 26.40 14.65 9.07
N ASP A 452 27.61 14.32 9.51
CA ASP A 452 28.88 14.68 8.84
C ASP A 452 29.34 13.54 7.93
N THR A 453 29.79 13.82 6.69
CA THR A 453 30.09 12.80 5.67
C THR A 453 31.56 12.58 5.37
#